data_AF-A0A3A4WGC8-F1
#
_entry.id   AF-A0A3A4WGC8-F1
#
_cell.length_a   1.000
_cell.length_b   1.000
_cell.length_c   1.000
_cell.angle_alpha   90.00
_cell.angle_beta   90.00
_cell.angle_gamma   90.00
#
_symmetry.space_group_name_H-M   'P 1'
#
loop_
_entity.id
_entity.type
_entity.pdbx_description
1 polymer ?
#
loop_
_entity_poly.entity_id
_entity_poly.type
_entity_poly.pdbx_seq_one_letter_code
_entity_poly.pdbx_strand_id
1 'polypeptide(L)'
;MKLTKKEQQERYDNALRLLLRLVKPGDTVYTILRHVTRDGMGRVVDPFVVLLDSGVERVTRNGGRPVVERIGPLTAILTERKYDAKRAGVVMEGYGMDTGFELVSDVARILFGDTYALKQEWV
;
A
#
# COMPACT_ATOMS: atom_id res chain seq x y z
N MET A 1 -17.33 -8.25 -16.26
CA MET A 1 -18.56 -7.67 -15.66
C MET A 1 -18.16 -6.44 -14.87
N LYS A 2 -18.77 -5.27 -15.08
CA LYS A 2 -18.49 -4.08 -14.26
C LYS A 2 -19.20 -4.25 -12.91
N LEU A 3 -18.50 -3.99 -11.81
CA LEU A 3 -19.09 -4.01 -10.47
C LEU A 3 -20.17 -2.93 -10.36
N THR A 4 -21.25 -3.23 -9.65
CA THR A 4 -22.25 -2.24 -9.25
C THR A 4 -21.65 -1.23 -8.27
N LYS A 5 -22.29 -0.06 -8.10
CA LYS A 5 -21.84 0.95 -7.13
C LYS A 5 -21.77 0.39 -5.70
N LYS A 6 -22.74 -0.45 -5.33
CA LYS A 6 -22.78 -1.10 -4.01
C LYS A 6 -21.58 -2.04 -3.80
N GLU A 7 -21.29 -2.90 -4.78
CA GLU A 7 -20.14 -3.81 -4.69
C GLU A 7 -18.79 -3.06 -4.70
N GLN A 8 -18.70 -1.94 -5.41
CA GLN A 8 -17.51 -1.08 -5.37
C GLN A 8 -17.31 -0.48 -3.98
N GLN A 9 -18.37 0.02 -3.36
CA GLN A 9 -18.32 0.55 -2.00
C GLN A 9 -17.93 -0.53 -0.98
N GLU A 10 -18.57 -1.70 -1.04
CA GLU A 10 -18.24 -2.82 -0.15
C GLU A 10 -16.78 -3.27 -0.30
N ARG A 11 -16.26 -3.24 -1.54
CA ARG A 11 -14.85 -3.55 -1.81
C ARG A 11 -13.91 -2.49 -1.21
N TYR A 12 -14.27 -1.21 -1.31
CA TYR A 12 -13.53 -0.11 -0.69
C TYR A 12 -13.52 -0.24 0.84
N ASP A 13 -14.68 -0.42 1.46
CA ASP A 13 -14.82 -0.54 2.92
C ASP A 13 -14.05 -1.73 3.48
N ASN A 14 -14.05 -2.85 2.75
CA ASN A 14 -13.23 -4.01 3.11
C ASN A 14 -11.73 -3.73 3.00
N ALA A 15 -11.29 -3.03 1.95
CA ALA A 15 -9.88 -2.65 1.81
C ALA A 15 -9.43 -1.70 2.93
N LEU A 16 -10.28 -0.72 3.27
CA LEU A 16 -10.06 0.22 4.38
C LEU A 16 -9.91 -0.54 5.71
N ARG A 17 -10.87 -1.41 6.02
CA ARG A 17 -10.87 -2.20 7.25
C ARG A 17 -9.64 -3.11 7.37
N LEU A 18 -9.23 -3.76 6.27
CA LEU A 18 -8.07 -4.63 6.27
C LEU A 18 -6.78 -3.84 6.45
N LEU A 19 -6.60 -2.72 5.73
CA LEU A 19 -5.41 -1.89 5.88
C LEU A 19 -5.28 -1.30 7.29
N LEU A 20 -6.36 -0.82 7.90
CA LEU A 20 -6.35 -0.35 9.29
C LEU A 20 -5.97 -1.43 10.32
N ARG A 21 -6.08 -2.71 9.98
CA ARG A 21 -5.58 -3.82 10.81
C ARG A 21 -4.10 -4.10 10.61
N LEU A 22 -3.57 -3.79 9.43
CA LEU A 22 -2.19 -4.07 9.04
C LEU A 22 -1.24 -2.92 9.40
N VAL A 23 -1.71 -1.67 9.39
CA VAL A 23 -0.88 -0.48 9.64
C VAL A 23 -1.48 0.44 10.69
N LYS A 24 -0.61 1.11 11.43
CA LYS A 24 -0.94 2.16 12.41
C LYS A 24 -0.08 3.40 12.11
N PRO A 25 -0.48 4.59 12.61
CA PRO A 25 0.38 5.76 12.51
C PRO A 25 1.79 5.50 13.07
N GLY A 26 2.81 5.95 12.34
CA GLY A 26 4.23 5.75 12.61
C GLY A 26 4.86 4.50 11.99
N ASP A 27 4.07 3.58 11.42
CA ASP A 27 4.61 2.41 10.71
C ASP A 27 5.36 2.78 9.43
N THR A 28 6.33 1.94 9.07
CA THR A 28 7.03 2.03 7.78
C THR A 28 6.36 1.12 6.75
N VAL A 29 5.96 1.70 5.63
CA VAL A 29 5.58 0.98 4.41
C VAL A 29 6.79 0.96 3.48
N TYR A 30 7.22 -0.24 3.13
CA TYR A 30 8.30 -0.44 2.19
C TYR A 30 7.75 -0.50 0.77
N THR A 31 8.50 0.01 -0.19
CA THR A 31 8.10 0.01 -1.61
C THR A 31 9.19 -0.57 -2.49
N ILE A 32 8.78 -1.43 -3.42
CA ILE A 32 9.66 -2.02 -4.43
C ILE A 32 9.26 -1.49 -5.80
N LEU A 33 10.22 -0.97 -6.56
CA LEU A 33 10.01 -0.60 -7.96
C LEU A 33 10.05 -1.87 -8.83
N ARG A 34 8.87 -2.33 -9.27
CA ARG A 34 8.73 -3.57 -10.07
C ARG A 34 8.99 -3.36 -11.56
N HIS A 35 8.71 -2.17 -12.07
CA HIS A 35 8.84 -1.86 -13.49
C HIS A 35 8.78 -0.36 -13.73
N VAL A 36 9.42 0.08 -14.82
CA VAL A 36 9.31 1.41 -15.38
C VAL A 36 8.92 1.28 -16.86
N THR A 37 7.98 2.08 -17.33
CA THR A 37 7.60 2.12 -18.75
C THR A 37 8.76 2.61 -19.62
N ARG A 38 8.71 2.31 -20.92
CA ARG A 38 9.80 2.63 -21.86
C ARG A 38 10.10 4.12 -21.95
N ASP A 39 9.09 4.96 -21.80
CA ASP A 39 9.22 6.42 -21.79
C ASP A 39 9.71 6.99 -20.45
N GLY A 40 9.77 6.16 -19.39
CA GLY A 40 10.20 6.59 -18.04
C GLY A 40 9.09 7.20 -17.18
N MET A 41 7.84 7.26 -17.66
CA MET A 41 6.78 8.05 -17.01
C MET A 41 5.86 7.24 -16.12
N GLY A 42 5.69 5.95 -16.43
CA GLY A 42 4.91 5.00 -15.66
C GLY A 42 5.81 4.14 -14.81
N ARG A 43 5.44 3.94 -13.55
CA ARG A 43 6.11 3.05 -12.61
C ARG A 43 5.09 2.04 -12.08
N VAL A 44 5.56 0.83 -11.76
CA VAL A 44 4.76 -0.14 -11.02
C VAL A 44 5.43 -0.34 -9.67
N VAL A 45 4.73 0.07 -8.61
CA VAL A 45 5.26 0.11 -7.25
C VAL A 45 4.52 -0.92 -6.40
N ASP A 46 5.26 -1.78 -5.71
CA ASP A 46 4.72 -2.83 -4.86
C ASP A 46 4.93 -2.44 -3.39
N PRO A 47 3.89 -1.93 -2.71
CA PRO A 47 3.96 -1.60 -1.30
C PRO A 47 3.74 -2.85 -0.43
N PHE A 48 4.54 -2.98 0.62
CA PHE A 48 4.41 -4.03 1.62
C PHE A 48 4.79 -3.51 3.01
N VAL A 49 4.36 -4.24 4.03
CA VAL A 49 4.71 -3.98 5.43
C VAL A 49 5.37 -5.21 6.03
N VAL A 50 6.20 -4.99 7.04
CA VAL A 50 6.82 -6.08 7.81
C VAL A 50 6.08 -6.17 9.14
N LEU A 51 5.40 -7.29 9.34
CA LEU A 51 4.69 -7.62 10.56
C LEU A 51 5.51 -8.62 11.37
N LEU A 52 5.37 -8.60 12.69
CA LEU A 52 5.94 -9.65 13.54
C LEU A 52 4.85 -10.70 13.77
N ASP A 53 5.20 -11.96 13.55
CA ASP A 53 4.30 -13.10 13.67
C ASP A 53 3.87 -13.33 15.13
N SER A 54 2.72 -12.76 15.49
CA SER A 54 1.70 -13.35 16.35
C SER A 54 0.46 -12.48 16.23
N GLY A 55 -0.58 -12.95 15.53
CA GLY A 55 -1.77 -12.19 15.18
C GLY A 55 -2.18 -11.13 16.22
N VAL A 56 -2.21 -9.87 15.79
CA VAL A 56 -2.78 -8.71 16.50
C VAL A 56 -1.96 -8.09 17.65
N GLU A 57 -0.89 -8.69 18.17
CA GLU A 57 -0.06 -8.03 19.19
C GLU A 57 1.36 -7.70 18.71
N ARG A 58 1.61 -6.39 18.58
CA ARG A 58 2.95 -5.80 18.39
C ARG A 58 3.82 -6.18 19.60
N VAL A 59 4.71 -7.15 19.46
CA VAL A 59 5.64 -7.51 20.53
C VAL A 59 6.79 -6.52 20.62
N THR A 60 6.85 -5.89 21.79
CA THR A 60 8.01 -5.30 22.44
C THR A 60 9.23 -6.24 22.43
N ARG A 61 10.33 -5.82 21.78
CA ARG A 61 11.72 -6.31 21.90
C ARG A 61 12.06 -7.82 21.77
N ASN A 62 11.13 -8.77 21.85
CA ASN A 62 11.43 -10.20 22.00
C ASN A 62 10.72 -11.12 20.96
N GLY A 63 11.20 -11.13 19.71
CA GLY A 63 11.38 -12.41 18.99
C GLY A 63 10.25 -13.01 18.13
N GLY A 64 9.31 -12.23 17.60
CA GLY A 64 8.42 -12.73 16.51
C GLY A 64 9.16 -12.88 15.17
N ARG A 65 8.75 -13.82 14.31
CA ARG A 65 9.32 -13.92 12.94
C ARG A 65 8.77 -12.78 12.08
N PRO A 66 9.62 -12.05 11.32
CA PRO A 66 9.13 -11.04 10.41
C PRO A 66 8.40 -11.70 9.24
N VAL A 67 7.18 -11.24 8.97
CA VAL A 67 6.35 -11.63 7.84
C VAL A 67 6.16 -10.42 6.94
N VAL A 68 6.41 -10.60 5.64
CA VAL A 68 6.14 -9.58 4.63
C VAL A 68 4.70 -9.71 4.18
N GLU A 69 3.89 -8.69 4.46
CA GLU A 69 2.52 -8.60 3.99
C GLU A 69 2.43 -7.58 2.85
N ARG A 70 2.07 -8.04 1.65
CA ARG A 70 1.90 -7.18 0.48
C ARG A 70 0.55 -6.50 0.50
N ILE A 71 0.57 -5.17 0.43
CA ILE A 71 -0.64 -4.36 0.53
C ILE A 71 -1.07 -3.72 -0.80
N GLY A 72 -0.39 -4.05 -1.90
CA GLY A 72 -0.63 -3.50 -3.24
C GLY A 72 -2.09 -3.56 -3.72
N PRO A 73 -2.79 -4.71 -3.66
CA PRO A 73 -4.19 -4.79 -4.08
C PRO A 73 -5.13 -3.89 -3.26
N LEU A 74 -4.92 -3.83 -1.93
CA LEU A 74 -5.73 -2.99 -1.04
C LEU A 74 -5.45 -1.50 -1.28
N THR A 75 -4.17 -1.18 -1.45
CA THR A 75 -3.70 0.18 -1.76
C THR A 75 -4.30 0.68 -3.07
N ALA A 76 -4.24 -0.14 -4.14
CA ALA A 76 -4.82 0.21 -5.44
C ALA A 76 -6.33 0.50 -5.36
N ILE A 77 -7.07 -0.27 -4.55
CA ILE A 77 -8.50 -0.04 -4.31
C ILE A 77 -8.71 1.30 -3.61
N LEU A 78 -8.01 1.55 -2.50
CA LEU A 78 -8.22 2.78 -1.72
C LEU A 78 -7.84 4.04 -2.47
N THR A 79 -6.77 4.00 -3.25
CA THR A 79 -6.32 5.17 -4.01
C THR A 79 -6.94 5.24 -5.40
N GLU A 80 -7.90 4.36 -5.73
CA GLU A 80 -8.54 4.26 -7.04
C GLU A 80 -7.54 4.12 -8.20
N ARG A 81 -6.38 3.51 -7.94
CA ARG A 81 -5.32 3.28 -8.92
C ARG A 81 -5.43 1.88 -9.52
N LYS A 82 -4.84 1.69 -10.70
CA LYS A 82 -4.79 0.37 -11.35
C LYS A 82 -3.77 -0.52 -10.64
N TYR A 83 -4.13 -1.78 -10.41
CA TYR A 83 -3.19 -2.82 -9.99
C TYR A 83 -2.73 -3.63 -11.21
N ASP A 84 -1.41 -3.72 -11.42
CA ASP A 84 -0.81 -4.60 -12.43
C ASP A 84 -0.53 -5.96 -11.80
N ALA A 85 -1.43 -6.93 -12.03
CA ALA A 85 -1.30 -8.28 -11.50
C ALA A 85 -0.09 -9.04 -12.06
N LYS A 86 0.37 -8.73 -13.28
CA LYS A 86 1.53 -9.41 -13.90
C LYS A 86 2.83 -9.00 -13.21
N ARG A 87 2.91 -7.75 -12.76
CA ARG A 87 4.09 -7.17 -12.11
C ARG A 87 3.94 -7.06 -10.59
N ALA A 88 2.77 -7.44 -10.08
CA ALA A 88 2.40 -7.42 -8.67
C ALA A 88 2.64 -6.06 -7.99
N GLY A 89 2.07 -5.00 -8.54
CA GLY A 89 2.18 -3.65 -7.97
C GLY A 89 1.13 -2.66 -8.49
N VAL A 90 1.09 -1.49 -7.87
CA VAL A 90 0.21 -0.37 -8.21
C VAL A 90 0.85 0.44 -9.34
N VAL A 91 0.06 0.75 -10.35
CA VAL A 91 0.49 1.61 -11.46
C VAL A 91 0.47 3.07 -11.00
N MET A 92 1.62 3.71 -11.12
CA MET A 92 1.83 5.13 -10.86
C MET A 92 2.17 5.82 -12.19
N GLU A 93 1.52 6.93 -12.49
CA GLU A 93 1.75 7.73 -13.70
C GLU A 93 2.26 9.11 -13.32
N GLY A 94 3.13 9.70 -14.15
CA GLY A 94 3.54 11.09 -14.01
C GLY A 94 5.05 11.31 -13.89
N TYR A 95 5.42 12.59 -13.88
CA TYR A 95 6.80 13.06 -13.88
C TYR A 95 7.16 13.68 -12.53
N GLY A 96 8.27 13.22 -11.93
CA GLY A 96 9.08 14.06 -11.04
C GLY A 96 8.93 13.86 -9.53
N MET A 97 7.89 13.20 -9.02
CA MET A 97 7.77 12.89 -7.58
C MET A 97 8.31 11.48 -7.26
N ASP A 98 8.81 11.28 -6.05
CA ASP A 98 9.05 9.94 -5.51
C ASP A 98 7.70 9.19 -5.45
N THR A 99 7.50 8.25 -6.39
CA THR A 99 6.23 7.53 -6.51
C THR A 99 5.96 6.57 -5.36
N GLY A 100 7.00 6.16 -4.63
CA GLY A 100 6.84 5.36 -3.42
C GLY A 100 6.22 6.23 -2.33
N PHE A 101 6.82 7.40 -2.09
CA PHE A 101 6.30 8.39 -1.15
C PHE A 101 4.89 8.85 -1.51
N GLU A 102 4.63 9.19 -2.78
CA GLU A 102 3.29 9.61 -3.23
C GLU A 102 2.23 8.56 -2.89
N LEU A 103 2.50 7.30 -3.22
CA LEU A 103 1.58 6.20 -2.97
C LEU A 103 1.31 6.02 -1.47
N VAL A 104 2.35 6.03 -0.63
CA VAL A 104 2.22 5.84 0.82
C VAL A 104 1.55 7.05 1.47
N SER A 105 1.85 8.27 1.01
CA SER A 105 1.24 9.52 1.48
C SER A 105 -0.26 9.56 1.22
N ASP A 106 -0.71 9.12 0.04
CA ASP A 106 -2.13 9.01 -0.27
C ASP A 106 -2.83 7.98 0.62
N VAL A 107 -2.21 6.81 0.83
CA VAL A 107 -2.74 5.80 1.76
C VAL A 107 -2.83 6.37 3.17
N ALA A 108 -1.77 7.03 3.67
CA ALA A 108 -1.75 7.63 5.00
C ALA A 108 -2.86 8.68 5.18
N ARG A 109 -3.05 9.54 4.18
CA ARG A 109 -4.12 10.55 4.14
C ARG A 109 -5.50 9.92 4.16
N ILE A 110 -5.73 8.85 3.38
CA ILE A 110 -7.02 8.14 3.36
C ILE A 110 -7.30 7.44 4.69
N LEU A 111 -6.30 6.76 5.27
CA LEU A 111 -6.47 5.97 6.49
C LEU A 111 -6.58 6.83 7.75
N PHE A 112 -5.81 7.93 7.83
CA PHE A 112 -5.57 8.66 9.09
C PHE A 112 -5.82 10.17 8.98
N GLY A 113 -6.11 10.70 7.80
CA GLY A 113 -6.27 12.14 7.58
C GLY A 113 -4.95 12.94 7.59
N ASP A 114 -3.80 12.26 7.62
CA ASP A 114 -2.46 12.86 7.67
C ASP A 114 -1.52 12.14 6.70
N THR A 115 -0.94 12.90 5.76
CA THR A 115 0.01 12.41 4.74
C THR A 115 1.30 11.86 5.33
N TYR A 116 1.66 12.27 6.55
CA TYR A 116 2.89 11.85 7.22
C TYR A 116 2.64 10.80 8.31
N ALA A 117 1.40 10.30 8.44
CA ALA A 117 1.08 9.27 9.42
C ALA A 117 1.80 7.94 9.13
N LEU A 118 2.28 7.70 7.91
CA LEU A 118 3.10 6.53 7.57
C LEU A 118 4.46 6.99 7.05
N LYS A 119 5.51 6.22 7.36
CA LYS A 119 6.83 6.39 6.77
C LYS A 119 6.92 5.56 5.49
N GLN A 120 7.68 6.04 4.52
CA GLN A 120 7.99 5.29 3.32
C GLN A 120 9.49 5.03 3.22
N GLU A 121 9.85 3.81 2.83
CA GLU A 121 11.24 3.42 2.54
C GLU A 121 11.32 2.56 1.27
N TRP A 122 12.37 2.74 0.47
CA TRP A 122 12.66 1.92 -0.69
C TRP A 122 13.48 0.68 -0.31
N VAL A 123 13.19 -0.45 -0.97
CA VAL A 123 13.94 -1.71 -0.88
C VAL A 123 14.38 -2.16 -2.26
#